data_AF-W1XM63-F1
#
_entry.id   AF-W1XM63-F1
#
_cell.length_a   1.000
_cell.length_b   1.000
_cell.length_c   1.000
_cell.angle_alpha   90.00
_cell.angle_beta   90.00
_cell.angle_gamma   90.00
#
_symmetry.space_group_name_H-M   'P 1'
#
loop_
_entity.id
_entity.type
_entity.pdbx_description
1 polymer ?
#
loop_
_entity_poly.entity_id
_entity_poly.type
_entity_poly.pdbx_seq_one_letter_code
_entity_poly.pdbx_strand_id
1 'polypeptide(L)' 'KSWAWSEEAAVMDKFNIPRHMLFDVQMPGTVLGHITPQAALATHFPAGLPVVCTTSDKPVEALGAGLLDDETAVISLGT' A
#
# COMPACT_ATOMS: atom_id res chain seq x y z
N LYS A 1 -13.32 -4.99 12.77
CA LYS A 1 -11.84 -5.07 12.58
C LYS A 1 -11.41 -3.83 11.83
N SER A 2 -10.38 -3.14 12.29
CA SER A 2 -9.78 -2.00 11.57
C SER A 2 -8.55 -2.47 10.80
N TRP A 3 -8.29 -1.88 9.64
CA TRP A 3 -7.06 -2.08 8.87
C TRP A 3 -5.96 -1.06 9.24
N ALA A 4 -6.21 -0.21 10.24
CA ALA A 4 -5.23 0.74 10.76
C ALA A 4 -4.27 0.11 11.77
N TRP A 5 -3.18 0.82 12.07
CA TRP A 5 -2.33 0.52 13.22
C TRP A 5 -3.14 0.49 14.51
N SER A 6 -2.70 -0.34 15.46
CA SER A 6 -3.25 -0.29 16.81
C SER A 6 -2.98 1.08 17.44
N GLU A 7 -3.97 1.64 18.12
CA GLU A 7 -3.82 2.87 18.91
C GLU A 7 -3.53 2.58 20.39
N GLU A 8 -3.47 1.29 20.76
CA GLU A 8 -3.24 0.87 22.14
C GLU A 8 -1.77 1.06 22.51
N ALA A 9 -1.51 1.91 23.50
CA ALA A 9 -0.16 2.19 24.00
C ALA A 9 0.59 0.90 24.40
N ALA A 10 -0.09 -0.04 25.04
CA ALA A 10 0.50 -1.33 25.43
C ALA A 10 1.04 -2.14 24.24
N VAL A 11 0.42 -2.03 23.05
CA VAL A 11 0.91 -2.69 21.84
C VAL A 11 2.16 -1.98 21.33
N MET A 12 2.15 -0.66 21.27
CA MET A 12 3.30 0.14 20.81
C MET A 12 4.52 -0.01 21.73
N ASP A 13 4.30 0.02 23.06
CA ASP A 13 5.33 -0.15 24.08
C ASP A 13 5.94 -1.55 24.03
N LYS A 14 5.13 -2.59 23.80
CA LYS A 14 5.61 -3.96 23.65
C LYS A 14 6.62 -4.11 22.52
N PHE A 15 6.42 -3.41 21.41
CA PHE A 15 7.34 -3.44 20.28
C PHE A 15 8.40 -2.33 20.34
N ASN A 16 8.31 -1.42 21.32
CA ASN A 16 9.19 -0.27 21.49
C ASN A 16 9.27 0.60 20.21
N ILE A 17 8.14 0.80 19.53
CA ILE A 17 8.05 1.60 18.30
C ILE A 17 7.06 2.74 18.53
N PRO A 18 7.51 4.01 18.48
CA PRO A 18 6.58 5.13 18.60
C PRO A 18 5.74 5.30 17.33
N ARG A 19 4.45 5.61 17.49
CA ARG A 19 3.48 5.69 16.38
C ARG A 19 3.89 6.60 15.22
N HIS A 20 4.63 7.68 15.49
CA HIS A 20 5.07 8.63 14.46
C HIS A 20 6.17 8.08 13.52
N MET A 21 6.78 6.94 13.85
CA MET A 21 7.71 6.24 12.96
C MET A 21 7.00 5.29 11.98
N LEU A 22 5.69 5.08 12.16
CA LEU A 22 4.88 4.23 11.28
C LEU A 22 4.18 5.09 10.22
N PHE A 23 4.12 4.58 8.99
CA PHE A 23 3.35 5.21 7.92
C PHE A 23 1.85 5.25 8.23
N ASP A 24 1.16 6.25 7.69
CA ASP A 24 -0.29 6.24 7.70
C ASP A 24 -0.81 5.21 6.69
N VAL A 25 -1.61 4.27 7.16
CA VAL A 25 -2.16 3.19 6.33
C VAL A 25 -3.23 3.78 5.41
N GLN A 26 -3.10 3.53 4.12
CA GLN A 26 -4.03 3.98 3.08
C GLN A 26 -4.59 2.77 2.34
N MET A 27 -5.84 2.88 1.88
CA MET A 27 -6.46 1.81 1.10
C MET A 27 -5.90 1.79 -0.33
N PRO A 28 -5.74 0.61 -0.95
CA PRO A 28 -5.40 0.52 -2.37
C PRO A 28 -6.40 1.30 -3.24
N GLY A 29 -5.89 2.01 -4.25
CA GLY A 29 -6.66 2.92 -5.09
C GLY A 29 -6.75 4.36 -4.58
N THR A 30 -6.31 4.64 -3.35
CA THR A 30 -6.26 6.02 -2.81
C THR A 30 -5.20 6.84 -3.56
N VAL A 31 -5.53 8.04 -4.01
CA VAL A 31 -4.52 8.99 -4.52
C VAL A 31 -3.76 9.58 -3.34
N LEU A 32 -2.49 9.21 -3.20
CA LEU A 32 -1.61 9.68 -2.11
C LEU A 32 -1.16 11.13 -2.31
N GLY A 33 -1.21 11.60 -3.55
CA GLY A 33 -0.79 12.93 -3.95
C GLY A 33 -0.49 12.96 -5.44
N HIS A 34 0.27 13.97 -5.84
CA HIS A 34 0.68 14.15 -7.23
C HIS A 34 2.19 14.34 -7.31
N ILE A 35 2.79 13.91 -8.42
CA ILE A 35 4.21 14.07 -8.70
C ILE A 35 4.59 15.55 -8.57
N THR A 36 5.54 15.83 -7.70
CA THR A 36 6.06 17.20 -7.48
C THR A 36 6.95 17.65 -8.64
N PRO A 37 7.21 18.95 -8.81
CA PRO A 37 8.15 19.43 -9.84
C PRO A 37 9.55 18.81 -9.71
N GLN A 38 10.03 18.61 -8.47
CA GLN A 38 11.32 17.95 -8.23
C GLN A 38 11.32 16.48 -8.63
N ALA A 39 10.26 15.74 -8.31
CA ALA A 39 10.12 14.34 -8.70
C ALA A 39 9.94 14.20 -10.23
N ALA A 40 9.22 15.11 -10.87
CA ALA A 40 9.07 15.18 -12.32
C ALA A 40 10.44 15.35 -13.01
N LEU A 41 11.29 16.25 -12.51
CA LEU A 41 12.63 16.44 -13.05
C LEU A 41 13.50 15.17 -12.92
N ALA A 42 13.40 14.46 -11.79
CA ALA A 42 14.20 13.28 -11.51
C ALA A 42 13.74 12.01 -12.25
N THR A 43 12.44 11.90 -12.55
CA THR A 43 11.82 10.68 -13.12
C THR A 43 11.34 10.84 -14.55
N HIS A 44 11.29 12.08 -15.06
CA HIS A 44 10.68 12.48 -16.33
C HIS A 44 9.18 12.23 -16.44
N PHE A 45 8.50 11.89 -15.34
CA PHE A 45 7.03 11.91 -15.30
C PHE A 45 6.48 13.35 -15.31
N PRO A 46 5.28 13.58 -15.85
CA PRO A 46 4.64 14.89 -15.77
C PRO A 46 4.43 15.33 -14.32
N ALA A 47 4.77 16.58 -14.01
CA ALA A 47 4.36 17.19 -12.75
C ALA A 47 2.82 17.22 -12.66
N GLY A 48 2.29 16.96 -11.48
CA GLY A 48 0.85 16.83 -11.27
C GLY A 48 0.27 15.47 -11.65
N LEU A 49 1.07 14.50 -12.12
CA LEU A 49 0.59 13.13 -12.35
C LEU A 49 0.18 12.49 -11.01
N PRO A 50 -1.00 11.87 -10.88
CA PRO A 50 -1.44 11.27 -9.62
C PRO A 50 -0.58 10.06 -9.24
N VAL A 51 -0.26 9.96 -7.95
CA VAL A 51 0.41 8.81 -7.35
C VAL A 51 -0.62 7.99 -6.58
N VAL A 52 -0.92 6.79 -7.07
CA VAL A 52 -1.98 5.93 -6.52
C VAL A 52 -1.37 4.89 -5.59
N CYS A 53 -1.94 4.77 -4.39
CA CYS A 53 -1.61 3.73 -3.43
C CYS A 53 -1.96 2.35 -4.01
N THR A 54 -1.02 1.43 -3.96
CA THR A 54 -1.25 0.02 -4.28
C THR A 54 -1.01 -0.83 -3.03
N THR A 55 -1.16 -2.14 -3.17
CA THR A 55 -0.84 -3.13 -2.12
C THR A 55 0.43 -3.90 -2.49
N SER A 56 0.78 -4.93 -1.71
CA SER A 56 1.91 -5.81 -2.00
C SER A 56 1.72 -6.56 -3.33
N ASP A 57 2.80 -7.16 -3.81
CA ASP A 57 2.85 -7.92 -5.05
C ASP A 57 1.79 -9.05 -5.10
N LYS A 58 1.61 -9.83 -4.03
CA LYS A 58 0.74 -11.01 -4.04
C LYS A 58 -0.74 -10.69 -4.26
N PRO A 59 -1.37 -9.75 -3.54
CA PRO A 59 -2.75 -9.38 -3.83
C PRO A 59 -2.90 -8.71 -5.21
N VAL A 60 -1.89 -7.96 -5.71
CA VAL A 60 -1.94 -7.37 -7.06
C VAL A 60 -1.85 -8.45 -8.15
N GLU A 61 -0.97 -9.44 -7.98
CA GLU A 61 -0.86 -10.62 -8.86
C GLU A 61 -2.18 -11.39 -8.89
N ALA A 62 -2.74 -11.68 -7.71
CA ALA A 62 -4.00 -12.42 -7.59
C ALA A 62 -5.17 -11.65 -8.24
N LEU A 63 -5.25 -10.34 -8.01
CA LEU A 63 -6.25 -9.49 -8.66
C LEU A 63 -6.09 -9.48 -10.19
N GLY A 64 -4.85 -9.36 -10.69
CA GLY A 64 -4.53 -9.43 -12.12
C GLY A 64 -4.82 -10.79 -12.75
N ALA A 65 -4.76 -11.87 -11.97
CA ALA A 65 -5.11 -13.23 -12.37
C ALA A 65 -6.62 -13.55 -12.25
N GLY A 66 -7.44 -12.59 -11.78
CA GLY A 66 -8.89 -12.74 -11.70
C GLY A 66 -9.44 -13.29 -10.37
N LEU A 67 -8.67 -13.24 -9.28
CA LEU A 67 -9.19 -13.55 -7.94
C LEU A 67 -10.14 -12.44 -7.45
N LEU A 68 -11.42 -12.56 -7.79
CA LEU A 68 -12.44 -11.53 -7.51
C LEU A 68 -13.47 -11.96 -6.45
N ASP A 69 -13.50 -13.24 -6.11
CA ASP A 69 -14.46 -13.85 -5.19
C ASP A 69 -13.80 -14.93 -4.33
N ASP A 70 -14.58 -15.45 -3.38
CA ASP A 70 -14.15 -16.46 -2.42
C ASP A 70 -14.24 -17.89 -2.97
N GLU A 71 -14.70 -18.07 -4.22
CA GLU A 71 -14.82 -19.37 -4.90
C GLU A 71 -13.62 -19.67 -5.82
N THR A 72 -12.83 -18.64 -6.12
CA THR A 72 -11.65 -18.71 -6.98
C THR A 72 -10.38 -18.86 -6.16
N ALA A 73 -9.37 -19.55 -6.70
CA ALA A 73 -8.04 -19.64 -6.12
C ALA A 73 -6.98 -19.39 -7.19
N VAL A 74 -5.93 -18.66 -6.83
CA VAL A 74 -4.75 -18.43 -7.68
C VAL A 74 -3.58 -19.21 -7.12
N ILE A 75 -2.99 -20.07 -7.95
CA ILE A 75 -1.79 -20.84 -7.62
C ILE A 75 -0.66 -20.33 -8.52
N SER A 76 0.35 -19.73 -7.89
CA SER A 76 1.56 -19.24 -8.57
C SER A 76 2.70 -20.24 -8.33
N LEU A 77 3.05 -21.02 -9.36
CA LEU A 77 4.12 -22.02 -9.32
C LEU A 77 5.42 -21.42 -9.86
N GLY A 78 6.06 -20.59 -9.04
CA GLY A 78 7.40 -20.09 -9.31
C GLY A 78 8.48 -21.18 -9.23
N THR A 79 9.70 -20.84 -9.63
CA THR A 79 10.91 -21.69 -9.57
C THR A 79 11.40 -21.94 -8.16
#